data_AF-A0A8I2BVD3-F1
#
_entry.id   AF-A0A8I2BVD3-F1
#
_cell.length_a   1.000
_cell.length_b   1.000
_cell.length_c   1.000
_cell.angle_alpha   90.00
_cell.angle_beta   90.00
_cell.angle_gamma   90.00
#
_symmetry.space_group_name_H-M   'P 1'
#
loop_
_entity.id
_entity.type
_entity.pdbx_description
1 polymer ?
#
loop_
_entity_poly.entity_id
_entity_poly.type
_entity_poly.pdbx_seq_one_letter_code
_entity_poly.pdbx_strand_id
1 'polypeptide(L)'
;MKITDFAVIFILLFLPFGVVSDLRVQNQREVQQLEMKYTSALRIAVQDAGVMLSQNERQEREAGYGSDKFFRVDKEAALHTFLHTLFLNVGIDGDIVAQRALLDYIPAIVILDYDGYYAFTSEAYTDEHGQAAIGPKWSEKKPYAYVDSVGNSVGFTLDNYVHAYDARNHRWVEGFQKELQDQTPISLLNNSETFEQIRRSTIVRSVQEDLARIINVHNEKAARNGITYTFTLPLIPQEEWYNTVDDVGLIAFIQGIPVGDRYYNNYGFGGGRVVRKQDIIGGIEPDTGMKYFYRDSCPAPFKASERFADEKSAAAAGYFEYKCYNGLK
;
A
#
# COMPACT_ATOMS: atom_id res chain seq x y z
N MET A 1 61.74 31.85 13.14
CA MET A 1 60.92 31.34 12.02
C MET A 1 60.25 32.50 11.34
N LYS A 2 60.29 32.54 10.00
CA LYS A 2 59.54 33.51 9.20
C LYS A 2 58.07 33.08 9.15
N ILE A 3 57.17 34.02 8.87
CA ILE A 3 55.72 33.74 8.70
C ILE A 3 55.49 32.63 7.66
N THR A 4 56.36 32.53 6.65
CA THR A 4 56.35 31.48 5.63
C THR A 4 56.52 30.08 6.22
N ASP A 5 57.33 29.93 7.27
CA ASP A 5 57.59 28.63 7.91
C ASP A 5 56.35 28.14 8.66
N PHE A 6 55.63 29.05 9.31
CA PHE A 6 54.35 28.74 9.95
C PHE A 6 53.25 28.39 8.94
N ALA A 7 53.23 29.06 7.77
CA ALA A 7 52.27 28.76 6.71
C ALA A 7 52.49 27.35 6.11
N VAL A 8 53.75 26.93 5.92
CA VAL A 8 54.08 25.59 5.41
C VAL A 8 53.66 24.50 6.39
N ILE A 9 53.91 24.69 7.69
CA ILE A 9 53.48 23.74 8.73
C ILE A 9 51.95 23.66 8.79
N PHE A 10 51.25 24.79 8.68
CA PHE A 10 49.79 24.82 8.64
C PHE A 10 49.25 24.02 7.45
N ILE A 11 49.79 24.22 6.25
CA ILE A 11 49.37 23.46 5.06
C ILE A 11 49.62 21.96 5.23
N LEU A 12 50.80 21.56 5.71
CA LEU A 12 51.13 20.16 5.93
C LEU A 12 50.21 19.48 6.95
N LEU A 13 49.72 20.23 7.94
CA LEU A 13 48.81 19.71 8.97
C LEU A 13 47.36 19.67 8.50
N PHE A 14 46.88 20.73 7.83
CA PHE A 14 45.48 20.88 7.45
C PHE A 14 45.10 20.27 6.10
N LEU A 15 46.02 20.22 5.13
CA LEU A 15 45.76 19.63 3.81
C LEU A 15 45.33 18.15 3.89
N PRO A 16 46.02 17.24 4.62
CA PRO A 16 45.59 15.85 4.70
C PRO A 16 44.20 15.71 5.34
N PHE A 17 43.87 16.55 6.33
CA PHE A 17 42.53 16.58 6.93
C PHE A 17 41.46 17.05 5.93
N GLY A 18 41.77 18.08 5.13
CA GLY A 18 40.89 18.57 4.07
C GLY A 18 40.58 17.50 3.03
N VAL A 19 41.59 16.74 2.57
CA VAL A 19 41.43 15.65 1.60
C VAL A 19 40.58 14.52 2.18
N VAL A 20 40.85 14.08 3.40
CA VAL A 20 40.05 13.03 4.07
C VAL A 20 38.60 13.46 4.26
N SER A 21 38.37 14.74 4.62
CA SER A 21 37.04 15.30 4.77
C SER A 21 36.30 15.35 3.42
N ASP A 22 36.97 15.77 2.34
CA ASP A 22 36.37 15.83 1.02
C ASP A 22 35.99 14.42 0.51
N LEU A 23 36.88 13.44 0.66
CA LEU A 23 36.58 12.03 0.34
C LEU A 23 35.38 11.50 1.14
N ARG A 24 35.29 11.81 2.43
CA ARG A 24 34.14 11.42 3.25
C ARG A 24 32.85 12.09 2.77
N VAL A 25 32.89 13.37 2.41
CA VAL A 25 31.74 14.11 1.88
C VAL A 25 31.31 13.54 0.53
N GLN A 26 32.24 13.19 -0.35
CA GLN A 26 31.96 12.56 -1.64
C GLN A 26 31.29 11.19 -1.45
N ASN A 27 31.85 10.32 -0.61
CA ASN A 27 31.26 9.01 -0.30
C ASN A 27 29.84 9.15 0.29
N GLN A 28 29.64 10.11 1.19
CA GLN A 28 28.30 10.38 1.76
C GLN A 28 27.29 10.85 0.70
N ARG A 29 27.72 11.66 -0.27
CA ARG A 29 26.86 12.08 -1.39
C ARG A 29 26.48 10.92 -2.28
N GLU A 30 27.42 10.04 -2.62
CA GLU A 30 27.16 8.85 -3.42
C GLU A 30 26.18 7.90 -2.72
N VAL A 31 26.39 7.64 -1.43
CA VAL A 31 25.45 6.83 -0.63
C VAL A 31 24.06 7.45 -0.62
N GLN A 32 23.94 8.76 -0.39
CA GLN A 32 22.66 9.45 -0.40
C GLN A 32 21.97 9.38 -1.77
N GLN A 33 22.71 9.54 -2.87
CA GLN A 33 22.16 9.40 -4.22
C GLN A 33 21.65 7.99 -4.49
N LEU A 34 22.37 6.97 -4.04
CA LEU A 34 21.98 5.58 -4.20
C LEU A 34 20.74 5.24 -3.37
N GLU A 35 20.66 5.70 -2.12
CA GLU A 35 19.47 5.56 -1.27
C GLU A 35 18.24 6.25 -1.90
N MET A 36 18.41 7.46 -2.45
CA MET A 36 17.34 8.18 -3.16
C MET A 36 16.88 7.44 -4.41
N LYS A 37 17.81 6.83 -5.16
CA LYS A 37 17.50 6.02 -6.35
C LYS A 37 16.63 4.82 -5.98
N TYR A 38 17.06 4.01 -5.00
CA TYR A 38 16.27 2.85 -4.55
C TYR A 38 14.91 3.26 -3.95
N THR A 39 14.88 4.33 -3.18
CA THR A 39 13.64 4.84 -2.57
C THR A 39 12.65 5.32 -3.61
N SER A 40 13.13 6.05 -4.62
CA SER A 40 12.28 6.50 -5.72
C SER A 40 11.78 5.30 -6.54
N ALA A 41 12.66 4.34 -6.85
CA ALA A 41 12.29 3.14 -7.58
C ALA A 41 11.21 2.33 -6.85
N LEU A 42 11.38 2.10 -5.55
CA LEU A 42 10.40 1.41 -4.71
C LEU A 42 9.07 2.16 -4.68
N ARG A 43 9.10 3.48 -4.43
CA ARG A 43 7.89 4.30 -4.33
C ARG A 43 7.08 4.33 -5.64
N ILE A 44 7.77 4.47 -6.78
CA ILE A 44 7.13 4.44 -8.10
C ILE A 44 6.55 3.04 -8.36
N ALA A 45 7.31 1.98 -8.06
CA ALA A 45 6.87 0.60 -8.26
C ALA A 45 5.61 0.26 -7.46
N VAL A 46 5.56 0.60 -6.16
CA VAL A 46 4.36 0.37 -5.36
C VAL A 46 3.19 1.22 -5.84
N GLN A 47 3.43 2.47 -6.26
CA GLN A 47 2.39 3.35 -6.77
C GLN A 47 1.77 2.81 -8.07
N ASP A 48 2.59 2.39 -9.03
CA ASP A 48 2.11 1.81 -10.30
C ASP A 48 1.34 0.51 -10.06
N ALA A 49 1.83 -0.33 -9.14
CA ALA A 49 1.13 -1.55 -8.75
C ALA A 49 -0.22 -1.24 -8.07
N GLY A 50 -0.26 -0.23 -7.18
CA GLY A 50 -1.48 0.28 -6.58
C GLY A 50 -2.52 0.66 -7.63
N VAL A 51 -2.13 1.42 -8.64
CA VAL A 51 -3.01 1.78 -9.76
C VAL A 51 -3.51 0.53 -10.50
N MET A 52 -2.71 -0.51 -10.69
CA MET A 52 -3.19 -1.74 -11.32
C MET A 52 -4.22 -2.49 -10.48
N LEU A 53 -4.07 -2.47 -9.15
CA LEU A 53 -5.06 -3.03 -8.22
C LEU A 53 -6.43 -2.35 -8.37
N SER A 54 -6.43 -1.05 -8.69
CA SER A 54 -7.64 -0.25 -8.92
C SER A 54 -8.23 -0.36 -10.33
N GLN A 55 -7.39 -0.58 -11.36
CA GLN A 55 -7.85 -0.57 -12.75
C GLN A 55 -8.56 -1.87 -13.13
N ASN A 56 -8.22 -2.96 -12.44
CA ASN A 56 -8.91 -4.25 -12.60
C ASN A 56 -10.22 -4.33 -11.79
N GLU A 57 -10.70 -3.21 -11.24
CA GLU A 57 -12.11 -2.93 -10.90
C GLU A 57 -12.98 -2.83 -12.17
N ARG A 58 -12.84 -3.77 -13.13
CA ARG A 58 -13.52 -3.66 -14.43
C ARG A 58 -15.05 -3.73 -14.28
N GLN A 59 -15.67 -2.65 -14.77
CA GLN A 59 -17.09 -2.33 -15.01
C GLN A 59 -17.99 -3.43 -15.65
N GLU A 60 -17.51 -4.66 -15.85
CA GLU A 60 -18.30 -5.74 -16.47
C GLU A 60 -18.85 -6.76 -15.44
N ARG A 61 -18.52 -6.61 -14.15
CA ARG A 61 -19.02 -7.47 -13.06
C ARG A 61 -19.56 -6.66 -11.89
N GLU A 62 -20.42 -5.67 -12.16
CA GLU A 62 -21.32 -5.08 -11.15
C GLU A 62 -22.32 -6.14 -10.68
N ALA A 63 -21.91 -6.98 -9.73
CA ALA A 63 -22.83 -7.84 -9.01
C ALA A 63 -23.49 -7.04 -7.89
N GLY A 64 -24.45 -6.19 -8.26
CA GLY A 64 -25.52 -5.73 -7.37
C GLY A 64 -25.14 -4.71 -6.28
N TYR A 65 -26.15 -3.94 -5.90
CA TYR A 65 -26.14 -2.93 -4.84
C TYR A 65 -25.44 -3.43 -3.55
N GLY A 66 -24.38 -2.76 -3.12
CA GLY A 66 -23.71 -3.11 -1.87
C GLY A 66 -22.55 -2.20 -1.45
N SER A 67 -21.39 -2.27 -2.11
CA SER A 67 -20.19 -1.50 -1.74
C SER A 67 -19.21 -1.33 -2.90
N ASP A 68 -18.61 -0.14 -3.02
CA ASP A 68 -17.56 0.19 -4.01
C ASP A 68 -16.26 -0.62 -3.83
N LYS A 69 -16.10 -1.39 -2.73
CA LYS A 69 -14.89 -2.15 -2.42
C LYS A 69 -14.94 -3.64 -2.77
N PHE A 70 -16.08 -4.13 -3.28
CA PHE A 70 -16.28 -5.56 -3.58
C PHE A 70 -15.71 -5.94 -4.96
N PHE A 71 -14.40 -6.08 -5.12
CA PHE A 71 -13.81 -6.53 -6.40
C PHE A 71 -12.58 -7.43 -6.21
N ARG A 72 -12.44 -8.46 -7.06
CA ARG A 72 -11.33 -9.43 -6.99
C ARG A 72 -10.05 -8.79 -7.53
N VAL A 73 -9.09 -8.57 -6.64
CA VAL A 73 -7.75 -8.09 -6.96
C VAL A 73 -7.02 -9.06 -7.90
N ASP A 74 -6.51 -8.54 -9.03
CA ASP A 74 -5.53 -9.26 -9.87
C ASP A 74 -4.13 -9.08 -9.29
N LYS A 75 -3.82 -9.93 -8.31
CA LYS A 75 -2.52 -9.97 -7.64
C LYS A 75 -1.34 -10.20 -8.60
N GLU A 76 -1.56 -10.86 -9.75
CA GLU A 76 -0.48 -11.18 -10.67
C GLU A 76 -0.13 -9.99 -11.56
N ALA A 77 -1.14 -9.28 -12.04
CA ALA A 77 -0.94 -8.02 -12.76
C ALA A 77 -0.24 -6.98 -11.87
N ALA A 78 -0.65 -6.86 -10.60
CA ALA A 78 -0.04 -5.93 -9.66
C ALA A 78 1.43 -6.28 -9.35
N LEU A 79 1.73 -7.56 -9.09
CA LEU A 79 3.10 -8.02 -8.86
C LEU A 79 3.98 -7.84 -10.09
N HIS A 80 3.48 -8.18 -11.28
CA HIS A 80 4.22 -8.00 -12.52
C HIS A 80 4.57 -6.52 -12.75
N THR A 81 3.59 -5.62 -12.59
CA THR A 81 3.82 -4.18 -12.72
C THR A 81 4.78 -3.65 -11.65
N PHE A 82 4.64 -4.08 -10.40
CA PHE A 82 5.58 -3.74 -9.34
C PHE A 82 7.02 -4.11 -9.72
N LEU A 83 7.26 -5.37 -10.08
CA LEU A 83 8.59 -5.86 -10.40
C LEU A 83 9.16 -5.19 -11.65
N HIS A 84 8.35 -5.05 -12.70
CA HIS A 84 8.77 -4.39 -13.94
C HIS A 84 9.17 -2.93 -13.70
N THR A 85 8.32 -2.14 -13.04
CA THR A 85 8.63 -0.75 -12.69
C THR A 85 9.87 -0.67 -11.80
N LEU A 86 10.01 -1.56 -10.81
CA LEU A 86 11.19 -1.59 -9.94
C LEU A 86 12.46 -1.84 -10.75
N PHE A 87 12.47 -2.86 -11.62
CA PHE A 87 13.64 -3.24 -12.41
C PHE A 87 14.04 -2.16 -13.41
N LEU A 88 13.06 -1.50 -14.05
CA LEU A 88 13.29 -0.35 -14.92
C LEU A 88 13.93 0.82 -14.17
N ASN A 89 13.39 1.19 -13.01
CA ASN A 89 13.90 2.34 -12.24
C ASN A 89 15.26 2.06 -11.58
N VAL A 90 15.55 0.80 -11.23
CA VAL A 90 16.88 0.40 -10.76
C VAL A 90 17.88 0.30 -11.92
N GLY A 91 17.41 0.04 -13.14
CA GLY A 91 18.23 -0.11 -14.34
C GLY A 91 18.76 -1.52 -14.55
N ILE A 92 18.00 -2.53 -14.13
CA ILE A 92 18.32 -3.97 -14.24
C ILE A 92 17.30 -4.73 -15.10
N ASP A 93 16.51 -4.01 -15.89
CA ASP A 93 15.60 -4.63 -16.85
C ASP A 93 16.40 -5.43 -17.89
N GLY A 94 15.97 -6.67 -18.16
CA GLY A 94 16.70 -7.62 -19.01
C GLY A 94 17.86 -8.37 -18.35
N ASP A 95 18.34 -7.96 -17.16
CA ASP A 95 19.38 -8.69 -16.42
C ASP A 95 18.75 -9.65 -15.39
N ILE A 96 18.52 -10.89 -15.81
CA ILE A 96 17.90 -11.94 -14.98
C ILE A 96 18.69 -12.21 -13.69
N VAL A 97 20.02 -12.09 -13.73
CA VAL A 97 20.87 -12.37 -12.57
C VAL A 97 20.73 -11.24 -11.54
N ALA A 98 20.82 -9.99 -12.00
CA ALA A 98 20.63 -8.83 -11.13
C ALA A 98 19.20 -8.75 -10.56
N GLN A 99 18.18 -9.11 -11.35
CA GLN A 99 16.79 -9.17 -10.90
C GLN A 99 16.61 -10.19 -9.77
N ARG A 100 17.15 -11.40 -9.93
CA ARG A 100 17.12 -12.43 -8.88
C ARG A 100 17.86 -11.98 -7.62
N ALA A 101 19.02 -11.35 -7.78
CA ALA A 101 19.77 -10.81 -6.65
C ALA A 101 18.98 -9.72 -5.90
N LEU A 102 18.27 -8.83 -6.61
CA LEU A 102 17.42 -7.81 -5.99
C LEU A 102 16.24 -8.44 -5.23
N LEU A 103 15.63 -9.49 -5.76
CA LEU A 103 14.53 -10.20 -5.11
C LEU A 103 14.93 -10.84 -3.78
N ASP A 104 16.19 -11.24 -3.59
CA ASP A 104 16.67 -11.75 -2.30
C ASP A 104 16.73 -10.67 -1.20
N TYR A 105 16.73 -9.39 -1.58
CA TYR A 105 16.62 -8.24 -0.66
C TYR A 105 15.17 -7.82 -0.40
N ILE A 106 14.19 -8.52 -0.97
CA ILE A 106 12.75 -8.30 -0.76
C ILE A 106 12.20 -9.48 0.05
N PRO A 107 12.10 -9.37 1.38
CA PRO A 107 11.67 -10.50 2.22
C PRO A 107 10.18 -10.85 2.01
N ALA A 108 9.35 -9.87 1.69
CA ALA A 108 7.92 -10.05 1.48
C ALA A 108 7.32 -8.93 0.63
N ILE A 109 6.32 -9.29 -0.16
CA ILE A 109 5.37 -8.36 -0.78
C ILE A 109 3.97 -8.77 -0.31
N VAL A 110 3.17 -7.84 0.18
CA VAL A 110 1.81 -8.11 0.65
C VAL A 110 0.82 -7.35 -0.21
N ILE A 111 -0.23 -8.02 -0.65
CA ILE A 111 -1.37 -7.41 -1.32
C ILE A 111 -2.56 -7.47 -0.38
N LEU A 112 -3.05 -6.30 0.02
CA LEU A 112 -4.30 -6.13 0.75
C LEU A 112 -5.45 -6.20 -0.24
N ASP A 113 -6.35 -7.15 -0.04
CA ASP A 113 -7.60 -7.35 -0.77
C ASP A 113 -8.77 -6.99 0.16
N TYR A 114 -9.99 -6.96 -0.37
CA TYR A 114 -11.18 -6.46 0.32
C TYR A 114 -11.51 -7.21 1.63
N ASP A 115 -11.43 -8.53 1.66
CA ASP A 115 -11.81 -9.44 2.75
C ASP A 115 -10.62 -10.25 3.30
N GLY A 116 -9.41 -9.93 2.85
CA GLY A 116 -8.19 -10.59 3.30
C GLY A 116 -6.96 -10.10 2.58
N TYR A 117 -5.84 -10.78 2.75
CA TYR A 117 -4.58 -10.39 2.11
C TYR A 117 -3.84 -11.61 1.57
N TYR A 118 -2.95 -11.36 0.62
CA TYR A 118 -2.00 -12.32 0.08
C TYR A 118 -0.59 -11.88 0.43
N ALA A 119 0.28 -12.81 0.78
CA ALA A 119 1.70 -12.56 0.90
C ALA A 119 2.47 -13.33 -0.17
N PHE A 120 3.30 -12.62 -0.92
CA PHE A 120 4.26 -13.19 -1.84
C PHE A 120 5.61 -13.28 -1.15
N THR A 121 6.10 -14.50 -1.02
CA THR A 121 7.37 -14.78 -0.35
C THR A 121 8.03 -16.02 -0.94
N SER A 122 9.30 -16.24 -0.60
CA SER A 122 10.00 -17.48 -0.92
C SER A 122 9.60 -18.57 0.09
N GLU A 123 8.68 -19.44 -0.28
CA GLU A 123 8.30 -20.61 0.52
C GLU A 123 8.86 -21.90 -0.08
N ALA A 124 9.09 -22.89 0.78
CA ALA A 124 9.37 -24.25 0.35
C ALA A 124 8.07 -24.87 -0.17
N TYR A 125 8.02 -25.19 -1.45
CA TYR A 125 6.94 -25.90 -2.10
C TYR A 125 7.41 -27.27 -2.60
N THR A 126 6.49 -28.20 -2.72
CA THR A 126 6.75 -29.49 -3.36
C THR A 126 6.58 -29.30 -4.86
N ASP A 127 7.63 -29.55 -5.64
CA ASP A 127 7.54 -29.51 -7.09
C ASP A 127 6.68 -30.67 -7.64
N GLU A 128 6.40 -30.66 -8.95
CA GLU A 128 5.64 -31.72 -9.63
C GLU A 128 6.29 -33.11 -9.52
N HIS A 129 7.55 -33.18 -9.07
CA HIS A 129 8.33 -34.40 -8.87
C HIS A 129 8.45 -34.81 -7.40
N GLY A 130 7.74 -34.17 -6.47
CA GLY A 130 7.76 -34.52 -5.05
C GLY A 130 8.99 -34.01 -4.29
N GLN A 131 9.82 -33.16 -4.89
CA GLN A 131 11.03 -32.61 -4.28
C GLN A 131 10.72 -31.26 -3.61
N ALA A 132 11.34 -31.01 -2.47
CA ALA A 132 11.25 -29.72 -1.81
C ALA A 132 12.04 -28.68 -2.61
N ALA A 133 11.34 -27.85 -3.37
CA ALA A 133 11.87 -26.69 -4.06
C ALA A 133 11.56 -25.43 -3.23
N ILE A 134 12.45 -24.45 -3.25
CA ILE A 134 12.20 -23.13 -2.63
C ILE A 134 12.04 -22.13 -3.74
N GLY A 135 10.96 -21.37 -3.73
CA GLY A 135 10.78 -20.32 -4.72
C GLY A 135 9.64 -19.37 -4.39
N PRO A 136 9.55 -18.28 -5.16
CA PRO A 136 8.51 -17.28 -4.97
C PRO A 136 7.14 -17.90 -5.17
N LYS A 137 6.29 -17.81 -4.14
CA LYS A 137 4.92 -18.31 -4.19
C LYS A 137 3.99 -17.36 -3.44
N TRP A 138 2.76 -17.27 -3.92
CA TRP A 138 1.68 -16.68 -3.16
C TRP A 138 1.21 -17.60 -2.04
N SER A 139 1.02 -17.01 -0.87
CA SER A 139 0.21 -17.60 0.17
C SER A 139 -1.22 -17.82 -0.31
N GLU A 140 -1.93 -18.71 0.36
CA GLU A 140 -3.40 -18.68 0.33
C GLU A 140 -3.92 -17.34 0.86
N LYS A 141 -5.15 -16.98 0.47
CA LYS A 141 -5.78 -15.75 0.95
C LYS A 141 -6.04 -15.88 2.45
N LYS A 142 -5.49 -14.97 3.23
CA LYS A 142 -5.67 -14.94 4.69
C LYS A 142 -6.77 -13.96 5.05
N PRO A 143 -7.86 -14.41 5.70
CA PRO A 143 -8.95 -13.53 6.07
C PRO A 143 -8.56 -12.61 7.23
N TYR A 144 -9.20 -11.46 7.32
CA TYR A 144 -9.07 -10.57 8.48
C TYR A 144 -9.96 -11.07 9.63
N ALA A 145 -9.51 -12.10 10.34
CA ALA A 145 -10.31 -12.78 11.35
C ALA A 145 -10.05 -12.25 12.77
N TYR A 146 -11.11 -11.97 13.50
CA TYR A 146 -11.11 -11.68 14.93
C TYR A 146 -11.94 -12.71 15.67
N VAL A 147 -11.43 -13.20 16.80
CA VAL A 147 -12.16 -14.12 17.68
C VAL A 147 -12.26 -13.47 19.05
N ASP A 148 -13.46 -13.43 19.60
CA ASP A 148 -13.69 -12.92 20.94
C ASP A 148 -13.55 -14.02 22.02
N SER A 149 -13.58 -13.62 23.29
CA SER A 149 -13.46 -14.55 24.43
C SER A 149 -14.68 -15.46 24.61
N VAL A 150 -15.80 -15.17 23.95
CA VAL A 150 -17.06 -15.92 24.01
C VAL A 150 -17.12 -16.98 22.89
N GLY A 151 -16.21 -16.90 21.91
CA GLY A 151 -16.10 -17.81 20.78
C GLY A 151 -16.77 -17.30 19.50
N ASN A 152 -17.23 -16.04 19.47
CA ASN A 152 -17.69 -15.43 18.22
C ASN A 152 -16.49 -15.17 17.32
N SER A 153 -16.66 -15.38 16.02
CA SER A 153 -15.64 -15.10 15.00
C SER A 153 -16.16 -14.03 14.05
N VAL A 154 -15.39 -12.98 13.80
CA VAL A 154 -15.75 -11.89 12.89
C VAL A 154 -14.67 -11.78 11.82
N GLY A 155 -15.05 -12.07 10.58
CA GLY A 155 -14.28 -11.75 9.39
C GLY A 155 -14.56 -10.31 8.98
N PHE A 156 -13.55 -9.45 9.06
CA PHE A 156 -13.62 -8.07 8.63
C PHE A 156 -13.35 -7.94 7.14
N THR A 157 -13.84 -6.84 6.59
CA THR A 157 -13.45 -6.34 5.27
C THR A 157 -12.75 -4.97 5.44
N LEU A 158 -12.25 -4.41 4.32
CA LEU A 158 -11.67 -3.08 4.29
C LEU A 158 -12.74 -1.97 4.45
N ASP A 159 -14.02 -2.30 4.35
CA ASP A 159 -15.12 -1.42 4.77
C ASP A 159 -15.81 -1.93 6.06
N ASN A 160 -17.08 -1.56 6.25
CA ASN A 160 -17.85 -1.87 7.45
C ASN A 160 -18.71 -3.13 7.28
N TYR A 161 -18.54 -3.87 6.19
CA TYR A 161 -19.19 -5.15 5.94
C TYR A 161 -18.45 -6.25 6.70
N VAL A 162 -19.19 -7.18 7.28
CA VAL A 162 -18.63 -8.26 8.09
C VAL A 162 -19.29 -9.60 7.81
N HIS A 163 -18.52 -10.67 8.02
CA HIS A 163 -19.03 -12.03 8.15
C HIS A 163 -18.80 -12.49 9.58
N ALA A 164 -19.85 -12.59 10.38
CA ALA A 164 -19.74 -12.95 11.79
C ALA A 164 -20.42 -14.28 12.09
N TYR A 165 -19.76 -15.09 12.91
CA TYR A 165 -20.32 -16.30 13.51
C TYR A 165 -20.73 -15.99 14.95
N ASP A 166 -22.02 -16.13 15.22
CA ASP A 166 -22.60 -16.01 16.56
C ASP A 166 -22.56 -17.37 17.25
N ALA A 167 -21.69 -17.50 18.25
CA ALA A 167 -21.49 -18.72 19.02
C ALA A 167 -22.67 -19.06 19.93
N ARG A 168 -23.50 -18.08 20.33
CA ARG A 168 -24.67 -18.33 21.17
C ARG A 168 -25.80 -18.95 20.36
N ASN A 169 -26.09 -18.34 19.20
CA ASN A 169 -27.17 -18.78 18.33
C ASN A 169 -26.74 -19.78 17.26
N HIS A 170 -25.44 -20.13 17.20
CA HIS A 170 -24.85 -21.07 16.25
C HIS A 170 -25.18 -20.76 14.79
N ARG A 171 -25.11 -19.47 14.42
CA ARG A 171 -25.49 -18.98 13.09
C ARG A 171 -24.47 -18.01 12.53
N TRP A 172 -24.37 -18.00 11.22
CA TRP A 172 -23.64 -16.98 10.48
C TRP A 172 -24.57 -15.79 10.20
N VAL A 173 -24.02 -14.59 10.33
CA VAL A 173 -24.66 -13.33 9.99
C VAL A 173 -23.69 -12.52 9.13
N GLU A 174 -24.22 -11.84 8.14
CA GLU A 174 -23.45 -11.00 7.23
C GLU A 174 -24.21 -9.71 6.93
N GLY A 175 -23.48 -8.63 6.67
CA GLY A 175 -24.07 -7.31 6.45
C GLY A 175 -23.17 -6.18 6.93
N PHE A 176 -23.63 -4.95 6.75
CA PHE A 176 -22.94 -3.79 7.30
C PHE A 176 -23.10 -3.74 8.82
N GLN A 177 -22.06 -3.30 9.52
CA GLN A 177 -22.08 -3.16 10.98
C GLN A 177 -23.31 -2.39 11.49
N LYS A 178 -23.72 -1.33 10.79
CA LYS A 178 -24.90 -0.54 11.15
C LYS A 178 -26.23 -1.27 11.00
N GLU A 179 -26.32 -2.21 10.05
CA GLU A 179 -27.52 -3.02 9.84
C GLU A 179 -27.60 -4.15 10.86
N LEU A 180 -26.46 -4.71 11.23
CA LEU A 180 -26.34 -5.78 12.23
C LEU A 180 -26.40 -5.28 13.68
N GLN A 181 -26.32 -3.97 13.89
CA GLN A 181 -26.50 -3.32 15.18
C GLN A 181 -27.87 -3.69 15.75
N ASP A 182 -27.90 -4.11 17.01
CA ASP A 182 -29.09 -4.58 17.74
C ASP A 182 -29.74 -5.88 17.21
N GLN A 183 -29.29 -6.43 16.08
CA GLN A 183 -29.75 -7.71 15.52
C GLN A 183 -28.94 -8.90 16.00
N THR A 184 -27.77 -8.65 16.59
CA THR A 184 -26.81 -9.66 17.02
C THR A 184 -26.43 -9.49 18.49
N PRO A 185 -26.21 -10.59 19.24
CA PRO A 185 -25.70 -10.53 20.61
C PRO A 185 -24.19 -10.22 20.68
N ILE A 186 -23.53 -10.02 19.53
CA ILE A 186 -22.10 -9.75 19.43
C ILE A 186 -21.87 -8.29 19.83
N SER A 187 -21.31 -8.08 21.03
CA SER A 187 -21.11 -6.74 21.60
C SER A 187 -20.26 -5.83 20.71
N LEU A 188 -19.31 -6.40 19.97
CA LEU A 188 -18.45 -5.68 19.03
C LEU A 188 -19.25 -4.97 17.92
N LEU A 189 -20.32 -5.57 17.44
CA LEU A 189 -21.13 -5.01 16.35
C LEU A 189 -22.09 -3.92 16.82
N ASN A 190 -22.25 -3.71 18.13
CA ASN A 190 -23.20 -2.74 18.69
C ASN A 190 -22.59 -1.36 18.95
N ASN A 191 -21.27 -1.19 18.83
CA ASN A 191 -20.59 0.09 19.00
C ASN A 191 -19.69 0.38 17.79
N SER A 192 -20.09 1.33 16.93
CA SER A 192 -19.39 1.65 15.69
C SER A 192 -17.96 2.17 15.90
N GLU A 193 -17.69 2.93 16.96
CA GLU A 193 -16.34 3.45 17.24
C GLU A 193 -15.39 2.32 17.66
N THR A 194 -15.85 1.48 18.59
CA THR A 194 -15.09 0.32 19.06
C THR A 194 -14.89 -0.70 17.94
N PHE A 195 -15.91 -0.89 17.09
CA PHE A 195 -15.85 -1.70 15.89
C PHE A 195 -14.73 -1.25 14.95
N GLU A 196 -14.70 0.03 14.58
CA GLU A 196 -13.67 0.55 13.66
C GLU A 196 -12.26 0.41 14.24
N GLN A 197 -12.10 0.67 15.54
CA GLN A 197 -10.81 0.51 16.23
C GLN A 197 -10.34 -0.95 16.21
N ILE A 198 -11.24 -1.90 16.50
CA ILE A 198 -10.92 -3.34 16.51
C ILE A 198 -10.71 -3.87 15.09
N ARG A 199 -11.50 -3.41 14.12
CA ARG A 199 -11.34 -3.74 12.70
C ARG A 199 -9.95 -3.36 12.21
N ARG A 200 -9.58 -2.08 12.33
CA ARG A 200 -8.27 -1.57 11.89
C ARG A 200 -7.12 -2.25 12.62
N SER A 201 -7.21 -2.38 13.95
CA SER A 201 -6.14 -3.04 14.71
C SER A 201 -6.02 -4.53 14.39
N THR A 202 -7.11 -5.24 14.11
CA THR A 202 -7.08 -6.65 13.70
C THR A 202 -6.45 -6.83 12.33
N ILE A 203 -6.81 -5.99 11.35
CA ILE A 203 -6.23 -6.05 10.00
C ILE A 203 -4.72 -5.82 10.07
N VAL A 204 -4.31 -4.73 10.73
CA VAL A 204 -2.88 -4.39 10.89
C VAL A 204 -2.13 -5.50 11.62
N ARG A 205 -2.66 -5.97 12.76
CA ARG A 205 -2.02 -7.03 13.54
C ARG A 205 -1.89 -8.33 12.74
N SER A 206 -2.92 -8.73 12.01
CA SER A 206 -2.88 -9.94 11.19
C SER A 206 -1.77 -9.88 10.14
N VAL A 207 -1.62 -8.72 9.47
CA VAL A 207 -0.56 -8.50 8.47
C VAL A 207 0.82 -8.45 9.13
N GLN A 208 0.96 -7.77 10.27
CA GLN A 208 2.23 -7.65 11.00
C GLN A 208 2.73 -9.00 11.56
N GLU A 209 1.85 -9.76 12.20
CA GLU A 209 2.17 -11.10 12.73
C GLU A 209 2.62 -12.02 11.59
N ASP A 210 1.95 -11.96 10.45
CA ASP A 210 2.29 -12.77 9.29
C ASP A 210 3.59 -12.35 8.61
N LEU A 211 3.81 -11.03 8.46
CA LEU A 211 5.07 -10.49 7.96
C LEU A 211 6.25 -10.86 8.87
N ALA A 212 6.10 -10.78 10.19
CA ALA A 212 7.14 -11.18 11.13
C ALA A 212 7.52 -12.66 10.95
N ARG A 213 6.51 -13.53 10.80
CA ARG A 213 6.71 -14.95 10.49
C ARG A 213 7.44 -15.15 9.15
N ILE A 214 7.02 -14.45 8.11
CA ILE A 214 7.62 -14.54 6.77
C ILE A 214 9.08 -14.07 6.78
N ILE A 215 9.36 -12.93 7.43
CA ILE A 215 10.71 -12.38 7.55
C ILE A 215 11.63 -13.36 8.30
N ASN A 216 11.13 -14.04 9.33
CA ASN A 216 11.90 -15.07 10.03
C ASN A 216 12.27 -16.24 9.11
N VAL A 217 11.34 -16.72 8.29
CA VAL A 217 11.61 -17.77 7.28
C VAL A 217 12.62 -17.27 6.23
N HIS A 218 12.47 -16.02 5.80
CA HIS A 218 13.42 -15.39 4.86
C HIS A 218 14.84 -15.30 5.45
N ASN A 219 14.99 -14.99 6.74
CA ASN A 219 16.28 -14.99 7.44
C ASN A 219 16.95 -16.37 7.43
N GLU A 220 16.19 -17.45 7.63
CA GLU A 220 16.72 -18.81 7.55
C GLU A 220 17.26 -19.14 6.15
N LYS A 221 16.54 -18.70 5.10
CA LYS A 221 16.97 -18.84 3.71
C LYS A 221 18.21 -17.98 3.42
N ALA A 222 18.17 -16.71 3.81
CA ALA A 222 19.25 -15.75 3.61
C ALA A 222 20.57 -16.27 4.21
N ALA A 223 20.52 -16.81 5.42
CA ALA A 223 21.68 -17.42 6.07
C ALA A 223 22.25 -18.61 5.28
N ARG A 224 21.40 -19.48 4.70
CA ARG A 224 21.84 -20.60 3.84
C ARG A 224 22.50 -20.13 2.54
N ASN A 225 22.08 -18.98 2.03
CA ASN A 225 22.63 -18.37 0.82
C ASN A 225 23.85 -17.47 1.09
N GLY A 226 24.38 -17.45 2.32
CA GLY A 226 25.57 -16.69 2.69
C GLY A 226 25.31 -15.19 2.97
N ILE A 227 24.05 -14.78 3.10
CA ILE A 227 23.68 -13.41 3.48
C ILE A 227 23.79 -13.31 5.01
N THR A 228 24.65 -12.41 5.50
CA THR A 228 24.86 -12.16 6.94
C THR A 228 23.93 -11.09 7.51
N TYR A 229 23.14 -10.43 6.66
CA TYR A 229 22.19 -9.41 7.07
C TYR A 229 20.93 -10.05 7.69
N THR A 230 20.48 -9.51 8.83
CA THR A 230 19.25 -9.93 9.50
C THR A 230 18.11 -9.00 9.13
N PHE A 231 17.15 -9.53 8.38
CA PHE A 231 15.92 -8.84 8.00
C PHE A 231 14.98 -8.70 9.20
N THR A 232 14.33 -7.55 9.33
CA THR A 232 13.42 -7.26 10.46
C THR A 232 12.17 -6.53 9.98
N LEU A 233 11.05 -6.66 10.69
CA LEU A 233 9.88 -5.83 10.39
C LEU A 233 10.19 -4.38 10.80
N PRO A 234 10.18 -3.40 9.88
CA PRO A 234 10.46 -2.02 10.25
C PRO A 234 9.35 -1.46 11.15
N LEU A 235 9.74 -0.51 12.01
CA LEU A 235 8.79 0.24 12.81
C LEU A 235 8.03 1.23 11.92
N ILE A 236 6.79 0.88 11.57
CA ILE A 236 5.89 1.73 10.80
C ILE A 236 4.88 2.39 11.76
N PRO A 237 4.70 3.72 11.71
CA PRO A 237 3.69 4.42 12.52
C PRO A 237 2.28 3.87 12.31
N GLN A 238 1.48 3.83 13.38
CA GLN A 238 0.12 3.30 13.32
C GLN A 238 -0.79 4.07 12.36
N GLU A 239 -0.60 5.38 12.23
CA GLU A 239 -1.32 6.21 11.26
C GLU A 239 -1.05 5.77 9.81
N GLU A 240 0.20 5.41 9.50
CA GLU A 240 0.59 4.97 8.17
C GLU A 240 0.02 3.59 7.85
N TRP A 241 0.00 2.69 8.83
CA TRP A 241 -0.73 1.42 8.74
C TRP A 241 -2.22 1.63 8.50
N TYR A 242 -2.86 2.51 9.27
CA TYR A 242 -4.30 2.79 9.16
C TYR A 242 -4.67 3.37 7.79
N ASN A 243 -3.86 4.28 7.27
CA ASN A 243 -4.04 4.81 5.91
C ASN A 243 -3.87 3.72 4.84
N THR A 244 -3.06 2.70 5.10
CA THR A 244 -2.79 1.61 4.15
C THR A 244 -3.91 0.56 4.16
N VAL A 245 -4.51 0.27 5.32
CA VAL A 245 -5.54 -0.77 5.47
C VAL A 245 -6.97 -0.25 5.27
N ASP A 246 -7.14 1.02 4.91
CA ASP A 246 -8.46 1.56 4.56
C ASP A 246 -8.86 1.17 3.12
N ASP A 247 -7.91 0.83 2.25
CA ASP A 247 -8.15 0.51 0.84
C ASP A 247 -7.30 -0.68 0.37
N VAL A 248 -7.68 -1.25 -0.77
CA VAL A 248 -6.87 -2.26 -1.46
C VAL A 248 -5.50 -1.67 -1.78
N GLY A 249 -4.43 -2.44 -1.62
CA GLY A 249 -3.09 -1.91 -1.82
C GLY A 249 -1.98 -2.96 -1.81
N LEU A 250 -0.78 -2.51 -2.15
CA LEU A 250 0.45 -3.31 -2.12
C LEU A 250 1.43 -2.71 -1.13
N ILE A 251 2.05 -3.59 -0.35
CA ILE A 251 3.12 -3.30 0.60
C ILE A 251 4.36 -4.07 0.17
N ALA A 252 5.48 -3.39 0.02
CA ALA A 252 6.75 -4.05 -0.27
C ALA A 252 7.87 -3.54 0.64
N PHE A 253 8.77 -4.45 1.00
CA PHE A 253 9.93 -4.15 1.84
C PHE A 253 11.21 -4.42 1.04
N ILE A 254 12.16 -3.49 1.07
CA ILE A 254 13.52 -3.68 0.56
C ILE A 254 14.48 -3.50 1.74
N GLN A 255 15.29 -4.50 2.04
CA GLN A 255 16.20 -4.44 3.18
C GLN A 255 17.53 -5.12 2.86
N GLY A 256 18.59 -4.65 3.52
CA GLY A 256 19.90 -5.28 3.47
C GLY A 256 20.72 -4.98 2.23
N ILE A 257 20.31 -4.03 1.38
CA ILE A 257 21.12 -3.63 0.22
C ILE A 257 22.36 -2.85 0.73
N PRO A 258 23.60 -3.30 0.46
CA PRO A 258 24.78 -2.57 0.90
C PRO A 258 24.93 -1.25 0.13
N VAL A 259 24.99 -0.12 0.86
CA VAL A 259 25.20 1.22 0.32
C VAL A 259 26.34 1.90 1.08
N GLY A 260 27.56 1.79 0.54
CA GLY A 260 28.76 2.30 1.20
C GLY A 260 29.07 1.55 2.50
N ASP A 261 29.01 2.26 3.63
CA ASP A 261 29.30 1.75 4.97
C ASP A 261 28.06 1.28 5.76
N ARG A 262 26.88 1.33 5.15
CA ARG A 262 25.61 0.98 5.79
C ARG A 262 24.71 0.14 4.87
N TYR A 263 23.59 -0.30 5.41
CA TYR A 263 22.56 -1.02 4.66
C TYR A 263 21.35 -0.11 4.39
N TYR A 264 20.86 -0.15 3.17
CA TYR A 264 19.61 0.47 2.78
C TYR A 264 18.43 -0.41 3.16
N ASN A 265 17.52 0.15 3.94
CA ASN A 265 16.28 -0.48 4.39
C ASN A 265 15.15 0.52 4.19
N ASN A 266 14.12 0.13 3.44
CA ASN A 266 12.96 0.96 3.21
C ASN A 266 11.73 0.09 2.92
N TYR A 267 10.56 0.71 3.00
CA TYR A 267 9.29 0.10 2.65
C TYR A 267 8.51 1.06 1.75
N GLY A 268 7.54 0.52 1.02
CA GLY A 268 6.66 1.30 0.16
C GLY A 268 5.23 0.81 0.27
N PHE A 269 4.30 1.77 0.26
CA PHE A 269 2.87 1.54 0.21
C PHE A 269 2.30 2.09 -1.10
N GLY A 270 1.53 1.25 -1.78
CA GLY A 270 0.85 1.57 -3.02
C GLY A 270 -0.64 1.30 -2.90
N GLY A 271 -1.44 2.32 -2.60
CA GLY A 271 -2.89 2.19 -2.53
C GLY A 271 -3.53 2.17 -3.92
N GLY A 272 -4.55 1.34 -4.08
CA GLY A 272 -5.43 1.29 -5.25
C GLY A 272 -6.52 2.37 -5.24
N ARG A 273 -6.51 3.31 -4.30
CA ARG A 273 -7.47 4.41 -4.38
C ARG A 273 -7.08 5.34 -5.53
N VAL A 274 -7.61 5.08 -6.73
CA VAL A 274 -7.84 6.14 -7.70
C VAL A 274 -8.82 7.06 -7.01
N VAL A 275 -8.37 8.27 -6.65
CA VAL A 275 -9.28 9.32 -6.21
C VAL A 275 -10.28 9.49 -7.34
N ARG A 276 -11.45 8.87 -7.20
CA ARG A 276 -12.58 9.07 -8.10
C ARG A 276 -12.84 10.56 -8.01
N LYS A 277 -12.46 11.30 -9.05
CA LYS A 277 -12.83 12.71 -9.14
C LYS A 277 -14.34 12.69 -9.04
N GLN A 278 -14.87 13.29 -7.97
CA GLN A 278 -16.32 13.30 -7.69
C GLN A 278 -17.06 13.56 -9.00
N ASP A 279 -18.03 12.69 -9.32
CA ASP A 279 -18.84 12.82 -10.53
C ASP A 279 -19.33 14.27 -10.64
N ILE A 280 -19.05 14.89 -11.78
CA ILE A 280 -19.52 16.25 -12.06
C ILE A 280 -20.91 16.11 -12.66
N ILE A 281 -21.90 16.61 -11.94
CA ILE A 281 -23.30 16.53 -12.33
C ILE A 281 -23.63 17.78 -13.13
N GLY A 282 -24.06 17.60 -14.38
CA GLY A 282 -24.68 18.63 -15.20
C GLY A 282 -26.17 18.73 -14.89
N GLY A 283 -26.65 19.91 -14.52
CA GLY A 283 -28.05 20.26 -14.35
C GLY A 283 -28.46 21.41 -15.25
N ILE A 284 -29.76 21.49 -15.54
CA ILE A 284 -30.35 22.59 -16.31
C ILE A 284 -31.21 23.42 -15.36
N GLU A 285 -30.97 24.74 -15.35
CA GLU A 285 -31.77 25.68 -14.59
C GLU A 285 -33.17 25.84 -15.23
N PRO A 286 -34.26 25.58 -14.50
CA PRO A 286 -35.62 25.59 -15.07
C PRO A 286 -36.06 26.94 -15.64
N ASP A 287 -35.61 28.04 -15.03
CA ASP A 287 -36.09 29.39 -15.37
C ASP A 287 -35.36 30.01 -16.55
N THR A 288 -34.08 29.70 -16.73
CA THR A 288 -33.20 30.32 -17.74
C THR A 288 -32.80 29.35 -18.86
N GLY A 289 -32.98 28.05 -18.65
CA GLY A 289 -32.46 27.00 -19.55
C GLY A 289 -30.93 26.88 -19.54
N MET A 290 -30.24 27.58 -18.64
CA MET A 290 -28.78 27.56 -18.56
C MET A 290 -28.28 26.23 -18.01
N LYS A 291 -27.21 25.73 -18.62
CA LYS A 291 -26.56 24.47 -18.23
C LYS A 291 -25.47 24.75 -17.20
N TYR A 292 -25.58 24.16 -16.03
CA TYR A 292 -24.59 24.27 -14.97
C TYR A 292 -24.05 22.92 -14.56
N PHE A 293 -22.75 22.84 -14.25
CA PHE A 293 -22.18 21.67 -13.61
C PHE A 293 -21.84 21.95 -12.16
N TYR A 294 -22.03 20.96 -11.30
CA TYR A 294 -21.73 21.02 -9.87
C TYR A 294 -21.23 19.66 -9.38
N ARG A 295 -20.62 19.64 -8.19
CA ARG A 295 -20.17 18.41 -7.53
C ARG A 295 -21.30 17.87 -6.65
N ASP A 296 -21.36 16.56 -6.46
CA ASP A 296 -22.39 15.92 -5.61
C ASP A 296 -22.38 16.45 -4.15
N SER A 297 -21.23 16.95 -3.68
CA SER A 297 -21.10 17.62 -2.38
C SER A 297 -21.76 19.01 -2.30
N CYS A 298 -22.34 19.50 -3.39
CA CYS A 298 -23.01 20.79 -3.43
C CYS A 298 -24.53 20.64 -3.47
N PRO A 299 -25.28 21.33 -2.59
CA PRO A 299 -26.73 21.41 -2.67
C PRO A 299 -27.14 22.37 -3.80
N ALA A 300 -27.00 21.93 -5.05
CA ALA A 300 -27.47 22.69 -6.20
C ALA A 300 -28.99 22.49 -6.39
N PRO A 301 -29.77 23.55 -6.67
CA PRO A 301 -31.22 23.44 -6.85
C PRO A 301 -31.63 22.90 -8.24
N PHE A 302 -30.69 22.43 -9.05
CA PHE A 302 -30.93 22.03 -10.44
C PHE A 302 -31.17 20.53 -10.57
N LYS A 303 -32.12 20.15 -11.43
CA LYS A 303 -32.38 18.74 -11.74
C LYS A 303 -31.19 18.17 -12.51
N ALA A 304 -30.61 17.09 -11.99
CA ALA A 304 -29.52 16.36 -12.65
C ALA A 304 -29.98 15.86 -14.04
N SER A 305 -29.22 16.22 -15.07
CA SER A 305 -29.46 15.87 -16.48
C SER A 305 -28.40 14.92 -17.01
N GLU A 306 -27.12 15.16 -16.69
CA GLU A 306 -26.00 14.45 -17.29
C GLU A 306 -24.84 14.34 -16.28
N ARG A 307 -23.92 13.37 -16.46
CA ARG A 307 -22.74 13.20 -15.60
C ARG A 307 -21.46 13.24 -16.42
N PHE A 308 -20.44 13.89 -15.90
CA PHE A 308 -19.14 14.10 -16.54
C PHE A 308 -18.01 13.59 -15.66
N ALA A 309 -16.96 13.07 -16.31
CA ALA A 309 -15.76 12.55 -15.63
C ALA A 309 -14.80 13.66 -15.17
N ASP A 310 -14.86 14.85 -15.79
CA ASP A 310 -14.05 16.01 -15.42
C ASP A 310 -14.71 17.35 -15.82
N GLU A 311 -14.22 18.46 -15.26
CA GLU A 311 -14.79 19.80 -15.52
C GLU A 311 -14.60 20.23 -16.99
N LYS A 312 -13.57 19.68 -17.64
CA LYS A 312 -13.23 19.99 -19.03
C LYS A 312 -14.25 19.40 -20.00
N SER A 313 -14.72 18.18 -19.76
CA SER A 313 -15.77 17.53 -20.54
C SER A 313 -17.13 18.19 -20.33
N ALA A 314 -17.44 18.60 -19.10
CA ALA A 314 -18.65 19.39 -18.80
C ALA A 314 -18.64 20.74 -19.54
N ALA A 315 -17.52 21.46 -19.49
CA ALA A 315 -17.35 22.73 -20.22
C ALA A 315 -17.42 22.55 -21.74
N ALA A 316 -16.84 21.48 -22.28
CA ALA A 316 -16.93 21.15 -23.71
C ALA A 316 -18.37 20.83 -24.14
N ALA A 317 -19.19 20.26 -23.26
CA ALA A 317 -20.63 20.04 -23.46
C ALA A 317 -21.49 21.30 -23.22
N GLY A 318 -20.87 22.45 -22.91
CA GLY A 318 -21.51 23.74 -22.75
C GLY A 318 -22.10 24.00 -21.36
N TYR A 319 -21.64 23.28 -20.33
CA TYR A 319 -22.04 23.52 -18.94
C TYR A 319 -21.10 24.53 -18.26
N PHE A 320 -21.67 25.46 -17.49
CA PHE A 320 -20.93 26.45 -16.71
C PHE A 320 -20.73 25.98 -15.26
N GLU A 321 -19.64 26.38 -14.61
CA GLU A 321 -19.41 26.02 -13.22
C GLU A 321 -20.42 26.71 -12.30
N TYR A 322 -21.18 25.93 -11.52
CA TYR A 322 -21.98 26.48 -10.43
C TYR A 322 -21.13 26.64 -9.17
N LYS A 323 -20.87 27.89 -8.79
CA LYS A 323 -20.10 28.21 -7.59
C LYS A 323 -20.96 28.02 -6.35
N CYS A 324 -20.78 26.88 -5.70
CA CYS A 324 -21.43 26.59 -4.43
C CYS A 324 -20.70 27.33 -3.32
N TYR A 325 -21.35 28.32 -2.73
CA TYR A 325 -20.90 28.89 -1.48
C TYR A 325 -21.32 27.95 -0.36
N ASN A 326 -20.37 27.19 0.18
CA ASN A 326 -20.57 26.50 1.45
C ASN A 326 -20.81 27.56 2.53
N GLY A 327 -22.08 27.85 2.80
CA GLY A 327 -22.48 28.67 3.93
C GLY A 327 -22.15 27.93 5.21
N LEU A 328 -20.96 28.16 5.75
CA LEU A 328 -20.76 28.07 7.20
C LEU A 328 -21.68 29.12 7.83
N LYS A 329 -22.80 28.65 8.38
CA LYS A 329 -23.44 29.29 9.53
C LYS A 329 -23.45 28.29 10.68
#